data_AF-A0A0W0UNA1-F1
#
_entry.id   AF-A0A0W0UNA1-F1
#
_cell.length_a   1.000
_cell.length_b   1.000
_cell.length_c   1.000
_cell.angle_alpha   90.00
_cell.angle_beta   90.00
_cell.angle_gamma   90.00
#
_symmetry.space_group_name_H-M   'P 1'
#
loop_
_entity.id
_entity.type
_entity.pdbx_description
1 polymer ?
#
loop_
_entity_poly.entity_id
_entity_poly.type
_entity_poly.pdbx_seq_one_letter_code
_entity_poly.pdbx_strand_id
1 'polypeptide(L)'
;MLKFVRYGLAIASLVLPLLAQAELSGLKEVDKTNSNDFARCDLTITSPRFASTFCSGNIQFGLYTVTNTSPVPILLQRIEIVRRDALLDAQTAILAAPVNNCVAGRTLAPGSSCNVLVRVSALAVRGTFNRVVRIFTQNTRQLFVDSSPITSFVSGVSCPAGTPPVLPPFPPLPVPPPVIIPTPPALFPPLCPLYQFAILGATTVTNAGPSVINGDLGVSPGTAVTGFPPGTVNGTIYAGVEPAGSAQDQAATRYTQLSAPATPCEVNLTGTNLGGRTLAPGVYCFNSSAALTGTLVLDGQGDPNATFVFQIGSTLTTASNSAVLLTGGATSNNVHWQIGSSATFGTETAFQGNVYALTSITMNTGADLIGRAVALNGAVTLDTNIVTRVNACPIP
;
A
#
# COMPACT_ATOMS: atom_id res chain seq x y z
N MET A 1 27.89 -48.41 34.40
CA MET A 1 27.35 -47.04 34.45
C MET A 1 27.36 -46.26 33.12
N LEU A 2 27.81 -46.83 31.99
CA LEU A 2 27.81 -46.12 30.69
C LEU A 2 26.76 -46.61 29.65
N LYS A 3 25.84 -47.52 30.02
CA LYS A 3 24.75 -47.99 29.14
C LYS A 3 23.37 -47.39 29.46
N PHE A 4 23.17 -46.78 30.63
CA PHE A 4 21.89 -46.17 31.01
C PHE A 4 21.69 -44.75 30.46
N VAL A 5 22.77 -44.04 30.09
CA VAL A 5 22.68 -42.67 29.55
C VAL A 5 22.21 -42.65 28.08
N ARG A 6 22.41 -43.73 27.32
CA ARG A 6 21.98 -43.81 25.91
C ARG A 6 20.47 -44.09 25.73
N TYR A 7 19.82 -44.72 26.71
CA TYR A 7 18.36 -44.94 26.65
C TYR A 7 17.56 -43.71 27.09
N GLY A 8 18.08 -42.88 28.00
CA GLY A 8 17.41 -41.63 28.40
C GLY A 8 17.32 -40.60 27.27
N LEU A 9 18.34 -40.51 26.43
CA LEU A 9 18.35 -39.57 25.29
C LEU A 9 17.46 -40.05 24.13
N ALA A 10 17.41 -41.37 23.89
CA ALA A 10 16.55 -41.95 22.84
C ALA A 10 15.06 -41.90 23.21
N ILE A 11 14.71 -42.08 24.49
CA ILE A 11 13.33 -41.96 24.96
C ILE A 11 12.87 -40.49 24.93
N ALA A 12 13.73 -39.53 25.28
CA ALA A 12 13.40 -38.11 25.14
C ALA A 12 13.13 -37.70 23.67
N SER A 13 13.90 -38.23 22.70
CA SER A 13 13.69 -37.95 21.28
C SER A 13 12.47 -38.64 20.65
N LEU A 14 11.94 -39.71 21.24
CA LEU A 14 10.71 -40.38 20.80
C LEU A 14 9.44 -39.87 21.49
N VAL A 15 9.57 -39.33 22.71
CA VAL A 15 8.44 -38.83 23.50
C VAL A 15 8.10 -37.36 23.18
N LEU A 16 9.07 -36.53 22.75
CA LEU A 16 8.79 -35.16 22.30
C LEU A 16 7.85 -35.07 21.08
N PRO A 17 8.01 -35.88 20.00
CA PRO A 17 7.04 -35.85 18.91
C PRO A 17 5.69 -36.45 19.32
N LEU A 18 5.65 -37.49 20.17
CA LEU A 18 4.38 -38.09 20.62
C LEU A 18 3.56 -37.17 21.54
N LEU A 19 4.19 -36.35 22.39
CA LEU A 19 3.49 -35.32 23.18
C LEU A 19 2.94 -34.21 22.29
N ALA A 20 3.64 -33.83 21.23
CA ALA A 20 3.16 -32.86 20.24
C ALA A 20 1.98 -33.40 19.41
N GLN A 21 1.96 -34.72 19.11
CA GLN A 21 0.83 -35.35 18.41
C GLN A 21 -0.37 -35.64 19.34
N ALA A 22 -0.16 -35.89 20.63
CA ALA A 22 -1.23 -36.14 21.59
C ALA A 22 -2.04 -34.89 21.96
N GLU A 23 -1.46 -33.69 21.89
CA GLU A 23 -2.22 -32.44 22.05
C GLU A 23 -3.12 -32.10 20.84
N LEU A 24 -2.88 -32.74 19.68
CA LEU A 24 -3.67 -32.50 18.47
C LEU A 24 -4.97 -33.32 18.41
N SER A 25 -5.12 -34.35 19.25
CA SER A 25 -6.24 -35.31 19.17
C SER A 25 -7.45 -34.96 20.06
N GLY A 26 -7.43 -33.80 20.72
CA GLY A 26 -8.53 -33.30 21.56
C GLY A 26 -9.38 -32.18 20.94
N LEU A 27 -9.34 -32.00 19.61
CA LEU A 27 -10.06 -30.91 18.94
C LEU A 27 -11.57 -31.19 18.86
N LYS A 28 -12.30 -30.82 19.91
CA LYS A 28 -13.76 -30.69 19.87
C LYS A 28 -14.10 -29.27 19.40
N GLU A 29 -14.82 -29.18 18.29
CA GLU A 29 -15.41 -27.92 17.81
C GLU A 29 -16.36 -27.41 18.90
N VAL A 30 -16.05 -26.24 19.48
CA VAL A 30 -16.89 -25.65 20.53
C VAL A 30 -18.15 -25.09 19.87
N ASP A 31 -19.26 -25.77 20.13
CA ASP A 31 -20.59 -25.42 19.63
C ASP A 31 -21.03 -24.06 20.22
N LYS A 32 -21.55 -23.19 19.34
CA LYS A 32 -21.76 -21.74 19.58
C LYS A 32 -22.99 -21.40 20.43
N THR A 33 -23.58 -22.36 21.12
CA THR A 33 -24.93 -22.23 21.68
C THR A 33 -24.97 -21.88 23.17
N ASN A 34 -23.88 -22.02 23.93
CA ASN A 34 -23.88 -21.71 25.36
C ASN A 34 -22.87 -20.61 25.71
N SER A 35 -23.38 -19.44 26.11
CA SER A 35 -22.64 -18.18 26.30
C SER A 35 -21.78 -18.10 27.57
N ASN A 36 -21.63 -19.17 28.35
CA ASN A 36 -21.11 -19.06 29.72
C ASN A 36 -19.87 -19.91 30.03
N ASP A 37 -19.26 -20.55 29.03
CA ASP A 37 -18.04 -21.35 29.20
C ASP A 37 -16.88 -20.77 28.36
N PHE A 38 -16.62 -19.47 28.53
CA PHE A 38 -15.50 -18.77 27.91
C PHE A 38 -14.17 -19.26 28.52
N ALA A 39 -13.68 -20.41 28.06
CA ALA A 39 -12.27 -20.76 28.17
C ALA A 39 -11.45 -19.63 27.53
N ARG A 40 -10.49 -19.09 28.30
CA ARG A 40 -9.63 -17.95 27.92
C ARG A 40 -9.16 -18.10 26.48
N CYS A 41 -9.55 -17.18 25.59
CA CYS A 41 -9.11 -17.22 24.20
C CYS A 41 -7.58 -17.03 24.13
N ASP A 42 -6.89 -17.97 23.47
CA ASP A 42 -5.44 -17.89 23.21
C ASP A 42 -5.05 -16.71 22.29
N LEU A 43 -6.03 -16.18 21.56
CA LEU A 43 -5.92 -14.99 20.73
C LEU A 43 -7.07 -14.04 21.02
N THR A 44 -6.78 -12.75 20.96
CA THR A 44 -7.79 -11.70 21.03
C THR A 44 -7.72 -10.81 19.80
N ILE A 45 -8.89 -10.45 19.28
CA ILE A 45 -9.03 -9.49 18.18
C ILE A 45 -9.76 -8.28 18.72
N THR A 46 -9.11 -7.12 18.70
CA THR A 46 -9.77 -5.85 18.99
C THR A 46 -10.42 -5.34 17.71
N SER A 47 -11.73 -5.07 17.78
CA SER A 47 -12.47 -4.53 16.64
C SER A 47 -12.08 -3.07 16.36
N PRO A 48 -11.88 -2.69 15.09
CA PRO A 48 -11.73 -1.29 14.70
C PRO A 48 -13.04 -0.55 14.89
N ARG A 49 -12.93 0.77 15.04
CA ARG A 49 -14.09 1.66 15.03
C ARG A 49 -14.49 1.96 13.59
N PHE A 50 -15.46 1.21 13.08
CA PHE A 50 -16.23 1.62 11.91
C PHE A 50 -17.35 2.58 12.33
N ALA A 51 -17.74 3.51 11.46
CA ALA A 51 -18.88 4.35 11.75
C ALA A 51 -20.17 3.51 11.68
N SER A 52 -21.12 3.77 12.58
CA SER A 52 -22.41 3.05 12.61
C SER A 52 -23.32 3.34 11.41
N THR A 53 -22.90 4.25 10.53
CA THR A 53 -23.65 4.66 9.33
C THR A 53 -22.78 4.41 8.11
N PHE A 54 -23.29 3.59 7.18
CA PHE A 54 -22.66 3.31 5.89
C PHE A 54 -23.60 3.78 4.79
N CYS A 55 -23.18 4.77 4.00
CA CYS A 55 -23.91 5.14 2.79
C CYS A 55 -23.44 4.26 1.63
N SER A 56 -24.35 3.95 0.71
CA SER A 56 -24.01 3.20 -0.51
C SER A 56 -22.88 3.88 -1.27
N GLY A 57 -21.84 3.13 -1.62
CA GLY A 57 -20.66 3.64 -2.32
C GLY A 57 -19.56 4.23 -1.43
N ASN A 58 -19.78 4.34 -0.10
CA ASN A 58 -18.75 4.77 0.83
C ASN A 58 -17.89 3.59 1.28
N ILE A 59 -16.58 3.82 1.28
CA ILE A 59 -15.56 2.89 1.74
C ILE A 59 -15.14 3.30 3.15
N GLN A 60 -15.04 2.33 4.06
CA GLN A 60 -14.40 2.55 5.36
C GLN A 60 -13.24 1.60 5.55
N PHE A 61 -12.22 2.08 6.27
CA PHE A 61 -11.09 1.28 6.68
C PHE A 61 -11.15 1.04 8.19
N GLY A 62 -10.83 -0.18 8.59
CA GLY A 62 -10.73 -0.55 9.99
C GLY A 62 -9.49 -1.39 10.21
N LEU A 63 -8.70 -1.00 11.21
CA LEU A 63 -7.53 -1.73 11.65
C LEU A 63 -7.89 -2.68 12.81
N TYR A 64 -7.88 -3.97 12.56
CA TYR A 64 -7.98 -4.98 13.61
C TYR A 64 -6.61 -5.23 14.20
N THR A 65 -6.51 -5.28 15.53
CA THR A 65 -5.29 -5.72 16.21
C THR A 65 -5.51 -7.11 16.77
N VAL A 66 -4.63 -8.04 16.38
CA VAL A 66 -4.63 -9.43 16.78
C VAL A 66 -3.52 -9.59 17.80
N THR A 67 -3.84 -10.02 19.01
CA THR A 67 -2.87 -10.17 20.10
C THR A 67 -2.83 -11.61 20.57
N ASN A 68 -1.63 -12.19 20.65
CA ASN A 68 -1.42 -13.49 21.26
C ASN A 68 -1.52 -13.35 22.79
N THR A 69 -2.60 -13.88 23.37
CA THR A 69 -2.87 -13.91 24.81
C THR A 69 -2.52 -15.25 25.45
N SER A 70 -2.02 -16.20 24.66
CA SER A 70 -1.54 -17.50 25.09
C SER A 70 -0.11 -17.40 25.64
N PRO A 71 0.27 -18.27 26.60
CA PRO A 71 1.66 -18.37 27.07
C PRO A 71 2.62 -19.01 26.04
N VAL A 72 2.12 -19.49 24.89
CA VAL A 72 2.92 -20.13 23.84
C VAL A 72 2.87 -19.36 22.50
N PRO A 73 3.90 -19.46 21.65
CA PRO A 73 3.87 -18.84 20.32
C PRO A 73 2.82 -19.43 19.40
N ILE A 74 2.19 -18.60 18.57
CA ILE A 74 1.10 -18.98 17.67
C ILE A 74 1.47 -18.71 16.22
N LEU A 75 1.35 -19.73 15.36
CA LEU A 75 1.58 -19.61 13.92
C LEU A 75 0.28 -19.28 13.18
N LEU A 76 0.28 -18.14 12.48
CA LEU A 76 -0.81 -17.71 11.60
C LEU A 76 -0.74 -18.45 10.27
N GLN A 77 -1.81 -19.12 9.86
CA GLN A 77 -1.84 -19.82 8.58
C GLN A 77 -2.37 -18.95 7.45
N ARG A 78 -3.56 -18.39 7.66
CA ARG A 78 -4.27 -17.59 6.66
C ARG A 78 -5.30 -16.69 7.34
N ILE A 79 -5.64 -15.60 6.66
CA ILE A 79 -6.60 -14.61 7.13
C ILE A 79 -7.59 -14.39 6.00
N GLU A 80 -8.88 -14.51 6.28
CA GLU A 80 -9.94 -14.48 5.27
C GLU A 80 -11.09 -13.56 5.70
N ILE A 81 -11.83 -13.07 4.70
CA ILE A 81 -13.11 -12.40 4.93
C ILE A 81 -14.22 -13.44 4.88
N VAL A 82 -14.99 -13.55 5.95
CA VAL A 82 -16.12 -14.48 6.02
C VAL A 82 -17.41 -13.73 5.83
N ARG A 83 -18.04 -13.92 4.66
CA ARG A 83 -19.37 -13.37 4.38
C ARG A 83 -20.40 -14.28 5.03
N ARG A 84 -20.98 -13.87 6.16
CA ARG A 84 -22.14 -14.59 6.75
C ARG A 84 -23.47 -14.13 6.16
N ASP A 85 -23.47 -12.98 5.47
CA ASP A 85 -24.64 -12.33 4.91
C ASP A 85 -24.23 -11.49 3.67
N ALA A 86 -25.13 -11.37 2.69
CA ALA A 86 -24.86 -10.93 1.31
C ALA A 86 -24.70 -9.40 1.11
N LEU A 87 -24.30 -8.66 2.15
CA LEU A 87 -24.33 -7.19 2.19
C LEU A 87 -23.02 -6.49 1.81
N LEU A 88 -21.94 -7.25 1.67
CA LEU A 88 -20.63 -6.74 1.25
C LEU A 88 -20.43 -6.96 -0.24
N ASP A 89 -19.96 -5.92 -0.92
CA ASP A 89 -19.64 -5.98 -2.35
C ASP A 89 -18.30 -6.72 -2.61
N ALA A 90 -17.91 -6.80 -3.88
CA ALA A 90 -16.61 -7.35 -4.28
C ALA A 90 -15.41 -6.48 -3.87
N GLN A 91 -15.63 -5.25 -3.41
CA GLN A 91 -14.59 -4.29 -3.05
C GLN A 91 -14.11 -4.43 -1.60
N THR A 92 -14.84 -5.18 -0.77
CA THR A 92 -14.39 -5.51 0.59
C THR A 92 -13.19 -6.48 0.55
N ALA A 93 -12.07 -6.08 1.17
CA ALA A 93 -10.80 -6.79 1.08
C ALA A 93 -9.94 -6.64 2.35
N ILE A 94 -9.15 -7.66 2.67
CA ILE A 94 -8.06 -7.57 3.65
C ILE A 94 -6.86 -6.96 2.92
N LEU A 95 -6.27 -5.96 3.54
CA LEU A 95 -5.10 -5.24 3.05
C LEU A 95 -3.94 -5.45 4.02
N ALA A 96 -2.72 -5.23 3.52
CA ALA A 96 -1.56 -5.16 4.38
C ALA A 96 -1.70 -3.98 5.34
N ALA A 97 -1.58 -4.24 6.64
CA ALA A 97 -1.55 -3.18 7.63
C ALA A 97 -0.24 -2.37 7.54
N PRO A 98 -0.31 -1.05 7.74
CA PRO A 98 0.83 -0.14 7.55
C PRO A 98 1.97 -0.37 8.57
N VAL A 99 1.66 -0.96 9.73
CA VAL A 99 2.64 -1.32 10.76
C VAL A 99 2.30 -2.69 11.30
N ASN A 100 3.33 -3.51 11.49
CA ASN A 100 3.24 -4.78 12.21
C ASN A 100 2.17 -5.72 11.61
N ASN A 101 2.16 -5.85 10.27
CA ASN A 101 1.14 -6.58 9.52
C ASN A 101 1.05 -8.06 9.90
N CYS A 102 -0.17 -8.58 10.06
CA CYS A 102 -0.40 -10.01 10.18
C CYS A 102 -0.31 -10.64 8.79
N VAL A 103 0.71 -11.47 8.56
CA VAL A 103 0.85 -12.24 7.31
C VAL A 103 0.77 -13.74 7.60
N ALA A 104 0.33 -14.50 6.60
CA ALA A 104 0.41 -15.95 6.62
C ALA A 104 1.86 -16.40 6.84
N GLY A 105 2.06 -17.44 7.66
CA GLY A 105 3.38 -17.94 8.04
C GLY A 105 4.06 -17.17 9.17
N ARG A 106 3.47 -16.07 9.66
CA ARG A 106 4.02 -15.31 10.79
C ARG A 106 3.75 -16.01 12.11
N THR A 107 4.78 -16.11 12.95
CA THR A 107 4.65 -16.57 14.34
C THR A 107 4.50 -15.37 15.28
N LEU A 108 3.48 -15.37 16.12
CA LEU A 108 3.24 -14.40 17.18
C LEU A 108 3.76 -14.96 18.50
N ALA A 109 4.78 -14.34 19.08
CA ALA A 109 5.23 -14.65 20.44
C ALA A 109 4.15 -14.29 21.49
N PRO A 110 4.19 -14.89 22.69
CA PRO A 110 3.29 -14.52 23.79
C PRO A 110 3.28 -13.01 24.06
N GLY A 111 2.09 -12.41 24.13
CA GLY A 111 1.90 -10.96 24.35
C GLY A 111 2.19 -10.07 23.14
N SER A 112 2.69 -10.62 22.03
CA SER A 112 2.89 -9.85 20.80
C SER A 112 1.59 -9.67 20.03
N SER A 113 1.49 -8.54 19.32
CA SER A 113 0.35 -8.24 18.47
C SER A 113 0.78 -8.07 17.02
N CYS A 114 -0.18 -8.17 16.11
CA CYS A 114 -0.06 -7.78 14.72
C CYS A 114 -1.37 -7.12 14.25
N ASN A 115 -1.33 -6.40 13.14
CA ASN A 115 -2.48 -5.68 12.63
C ASN A 115 -2.98 -6.25 11.30
N VAL A 116 -4.31 -6.28 11.14
CA VAL A 116 -4.99 -6.59 9.89
C VAL A 116 -5.77 -5.36 9.47
N LEU A 117 -5.40 -4.75 8.35
CA LEU A 117 -6.17 -3.65 7.79
C LEU A 117 -7.29 -4.22 6.93
N VAL A 118 -8.52 -3.75 7.15
CA VAL A 118 -9.65 -4.18 6.35
C VAL A 118 -10.35 -2.99 5.75
N ARG A 119 -10.61 -3.11 4.46
CA ARG A 119 -11.47 -2.23 3.70
C ARG A 119 -12.85 -2.86 3.61
N VAL A 120 -13.87 -2.10 4.00
CA VAL A 120 -15.29 -2.51 3.92
C VAL A 120 -16.01 -1.54 3.00
N SER A 121 -16.80 -2.08 2.07
CA SER A 121 -17.73 -1.33 1.23
C SER A 121 -19.10 -2.00 1.26
N ALA A 122 -20.14 -1.21 1.50
CA ALA A 122 -21.51 -1.69 1.68
C ALA A 122 -22.30 -1.62 0.37
N LEU A 123 -23.04 -2.69 0.06
CA LEU A 123 -24.09 -2.65 -0.96
C LEU A 123 -25.23 -1.73 -0.50
N ALA A 124 -26.01 -1.21 -1.45
CA ALA A 124 -27.14 -0.30 -1.22
C ALA A 124 -28.37 -0.98 -0.54
N VAL A 125 -28.15 -1.94 0.36
CA VAL A 125 -29.20 -2.79 0.96
C VAL A 125 -29.16 -2.64 2.49
N ARG A 126 -30.32 -2.42 3.12
CA ARG A 126 -30.45 -2.32 4.59
C ARG A 126 -30.13 -3.65 5.26
N GLY A 127 -29.23 -3.66 6.24
CA GLY A 127 -29.00 -4.82 7.09
C GLY A 127 -27.83 -4.64 8.07
N THR A 128 -27.72 -5.55 9.04
CA THR A 128 -26.60 -5.63 9.98
C THR A 128 -25.57 -6.61 9.45
N PHE A 129 -24.29 -6.26 9.52
CA PHE A 129 -23.22 -7.12 9.03
C PHE A 129 -22.47 -7.80 10.18
N ASN A 130 -22.55 -9.13 10.25
CA ASN A 130 -22.20 -9.77 11.50
C ASN A 130 -20.70 -10.07 11.72
N ARG A 131 -19.81 -10.17 10.70
CA ARG A 131 -18.36 -10.53 10.88
C ARG A 131 -17.46 -10.22 9.67
N VAL A 132 -16.30 -9.60 9.84
CA VAL A 132 -15.41 -9.24 8.71
C VAL A 132 -14.18 -10.14 8.59
N VAL A 133 -13.48 -10.45 9.68
CA VAL A 133 -12.18 -11.14 9.64
C VAL A 133 -12.25 -12.47 10.35
N ARG A 134 -11.72 -13.51 9.70
CA ARG A 134 -11.40 -14.79 10.31
C ARG A 134 -9.92 -15.10 10.16
N ILE A 135 -9.30 -15.52 11.26
CA ILE A 135 -7.89 -15.92 11.30
C ILE A 135 -7.80 -17.40 11.59
N PHE A 136 -7.02 -18.12 10.78
CA PHE A 136 -6.73 -19.54 10.95
C PHE A 136 -5.36 -19.71 11.59
N THR A 137 -5.26 -20.64 12.54
CA THR A 137 -4.02 -20.93 13.27
C THR A 137 -3.72 -22.42 13.30
N GLN A 138 -2.44 -22.77 13.38
CA GLN A 138 -2.00 -24.17 13.34
C GLN A 138 -1.93 -24.85 14.71
N ASN A 139 -1.48 -24.13 15.74
CA ASN A 139 -1.05 -24.72 17.01
C ASN A 139 -1.77 -24.09 18.21
N THR A 140 -3.07 -23.81 18.08
CA THR A 140 -3.84 -23.21 19.18
C THR A 140 -5.07 -24.04 19.52
N ARG A 141 -5.64 -23.82 20.71
CA ARG A 141 -6.91 -24.46 21.10
C ARG A 141 -8.10 -23.96 20.28
N GLN A 142 -7.96 -22.85 19.56
CA GLN A 142 -8.96 -22.26 18.67
C GLN A 142 -8.52 -22.33 17.21
N LEU A 143 -9.10 -23.23 16.44
CA LEU A 143 -8.80 -23.36 15.01
C LEU A 143 -9.08 -22.07 14.22
N PHE A 144 -10.00 -21.23 14.72
CA PHE A 144 -10.38 -19.94 14.13
C PHE A 144 -10.76 -18.90 15.18
N VAL A 145 -10.47 -17.63 14.87
CA VAL A 145 -10.89 -16.46 15.66
C VAL A 145 -11.64 -15.49 14.77
N ASP A 146 -12.83 -15.06 15.19
CA ASP A 146 -13.72 -14.16 14.44
C ASP A 146 -13.73 -12.75 15.07
N SER A 147 -13.88 -11.71 14.25
CA SER A 147 -14.07 -10.33 14.72
C SER A 147 -15.45 -10.07 15.35
N SER A 148 -15.57 -8.99 16.15
CA SER A 148 -16.87 -8.46 16.61
C SER A 148 -17.79 -8.03 15.45
N PRO A 149 -19.13 -7.98 15.65
CA PRO A 149 -20.09 -7.56 14.63
C PRO A 149 -19.98 -6.07 14.26
N ILE A 150 -20.36 -5.76 13.02
CA ILE A 150 -20.51 -4.38 12.52
C ILE A 150 -22.00 -4.07 12.36
N THR A 151 -22.51 -3.19 13.23
CA THR A 151 -23.88 -2.67 13.09
C THR A 151 -23.88 -1.43 12.21
N SER A 152 -24.50 -1.51 11.04
CA SER A 152 -24.69 -0.36 10.15
C SER A 152 -26.16 -0.11 9.85
N PHE A 153 -26.52 1.16 9.65
CA PHE A 153 -27.84 1.57 9.18
C PHE A 153 -27.72 2.24 7.81
N VAL A 154 -28.42 1.71 6.80
CA VAL A 154 -28.58 2.38 5.50
C VAL A 154 -29.76 3.35 5.61
N SER A 155 -29.47 4.64 5.71
CA SER A 155 -30.49 5.67 5.53
C SER A 155 -30.59 5.98 4.04
N GLY A 156 -31.75 5.73 3.43
CA GLY A 156 -32.04 6.01 2.01
C GLY A 156 -32.21 7.49 1.71
N VAL A 157 -31.40 8.36 2.32
CA VAL A 157 -31.50 9.81 2.21
C VAL A 157 -30.16 10.29 1.68
N SER A 158 -30.17 11.01 0.55
CA SER A 158 -29.01 11.77 0.09
C SER A 158 -28.46 12.55 1.26
N CYS A 159 -27.18 12.35 1.60
CA CYS A 159 -26.54 13.08 2.69
C CYS A 159 -26.80 14.59 2.51
N PRO A 160 -27.46 15.26 3.46
CA PRO A 160 -27.66 16.69 3.33
C PRO A 160 -26.30 17.37 3.47
N ALA A 161 -25.92 18.16 2.47
CA ALA A 161 -25.03 19.29 2.70
C ALA A 161 -25.72 20.16 3.76
N GLY A 162 -25.08 20.37 4.91
CA GLY A 162 -25.67 21.16 5.99
C GLY A 162 -26.09 22.53 5.47
N THR A 163 -27.38 22.83 5.51
CA THR A 163 -27.91 24.18 5.29
C THR A 163 -27.38 25.09 6.39
N PRO A 164 -26.70 26.21 6.08
CA PRO A 164 -26.32 27.18 7.10
C PRO A 164 -27.59 27.84 7.68
N PRO A 165 -27.60 28.20 8.97
CA PRO A 165 -28.75 28.84 9.59
C PRO A 165 -29.03 30.20 8.93
N VAL A 166 -30.30 30.43 8.59
CA VAL A 166 -30.77 31.72 8.07
C VAL A 166 -30.70 32.75 9.21
N LEU A 167 -29.72 33.65 9.15
CA LEU A 167 -29.71 34.86 9.96
C LEU A 167 -30.53 35.95 9.26
N PRO A 168 -31.18 36.86 10.02
CA PRO A 168 -31.99 37.94 9.46
C PRO A 168 -31.17 38.87 8.54
N PRO A 169 -31.82 39.58 7.60
CA PRO A 169 -31.13 40.33 6.56
C PRO A 169 -30.24 41.43 7.16
N PHE A 170 -28.93 41.26 7.01
CA PHE A 170 -27.97 42.33 7.25
C PHE A 170 -28.01 43.34 6.09
N PRO A 171 -27.81 44.64 6.36
CA PRO A 171 -27.67 45.65 5.33
C PRO A 171 -26.49 45.32 4.39
N PRO A 172 -26.55 45.73 3.11
CA PRO A 172 -25.55 45.34 2.12
C PRO A 172 -24.17 45.86 2.50
N LEU A 173 -23.25 44.94 2.78
CA LEU A 173 -21.83 45.23 2.91
C LEU A 173 -21.20 45.38 1.51
N PRO A 174 -20.09 46.12 1.40
CA PRO A 174 -19.40 46.34 0.12
C PRO A 174 -18.97 45.01 -0.49
N VAL A 175 -19.21 44.84 -1.79
CA VAL A 175 -18.82 43.66 -2.57
C VAL A 175 -17.30 43.44 -2.40
N PRO A 176 -16.84 42.35 -1.78
CA PRO A 176 -15.43 42.03 -1.76
C PRO A 176 -14.99 41.62 -3.18
N PRO A 177 -13.74 41.94 -3.58
CA PRO A 177 -13.21 41.54 -4.88
C PRO A 177 -13.29 40.01 -5.04
N PRO A 178 -13.44 39.51 -6.28
CA PRO A 178 -13.57 38.09 -6.55
C PRO A 178 -12.39 37.33 -5.92
N VAL A 179 -12.72 36.41 -5.00
CA VAL A 179 -11.77 35.46 -4.46
C VAL A 179 -11.38 34.54 -5.61
N ILE A 180 -10.14 34.61 -6.05
CA ILE A 180 -9.54 33.60 -6.91
C ILE A 180 -9.40 32.35 -6.02
N ILE A 181 -10.35 31.43 -6.14
CA ILE A 181 -10.17 30.08 -5.62
C ILE A 181 -9.08 29.47 -6.52
N PRO A 182 -7.89 29.11 -6.01
CA PRO A 182 -6.94 28.38 -6.82
C PRO A 182 -7.62 27.10 -7.29
N THR A 183 -7.73 26.96 -8.60
CA THR A 183 -8.20 25.74 -9.25
C THR A 183 -7.27 24.63 -8.78
N PRO A 184 -7.77 23.53 -8.16
CA PRO A 184 -6.91 22.37 -7.94
C PRO A 184 -6.27 22.00 -9.28
N PRO A 185 -4.94 21.73 -9.32
CA PRO A 185 -4.27 21.41 -10.57
C PRO A 185 -5.04 20.30 -11.28
N ALA A 186 -5.23 20.49 -12.59
CA ALA A 186 -6.05 19.62 -13.43
C ALA A 186 -5.74 18.15 -13.10
N LEU A 187 -6.77 17.41 -12.66
CA LEU A 187 -6.69 15.98 -12.46
C LEU A 187 -6.04 15.36 -13.70
N PHE A 188 -4.85 14.81 -13.52
CA PHE A 188 -4.15 14.05 -14.53
C PHE A 188 -4.98 12.80 -14.86
N PRO A 189 -5.72 12.75 -16.00
CA PRO A 189 -6.55 11.59 -16.29
C PRO A 189 -5.66 10.34 -16.36
N PRO A 190 -6.13 9.17 -15.87
CA PRO A 190 -5.36 7.94 -15.94
C PRO A 190 -5.09 7.56 -17.39
N LEU A 191 -3.82 7.35 -17.73
CA LEU A 191 -3.35 6.95 -19.06
C LEU A 191 -3.23 5.42 -19.08
N CYS A 192 -4.35 4.73 -19.30
CA CYS A 192 -4.48 3.29 -18.95
C CYS A 192 -3.33 2.37 -19.40
N PRO A 193 -2.76 2.47 -20.63
CA PRO A 193 -1.55 1.73 -21.01
C PRO A 193 -0.35 1.99 -20.08
N LEU A 194 0.02 3.26 -19.85
CA LEU A 194 1.08 3.63 -18.91
C LEU A 194 0.82 3.11 -17.49
N TYR A 195 -0.44 3.13 -17.04
CA TYR A 195 -0.78 2.76 -15.67
C TYR A 195 -0.74 1.24 -15.42
N GLN A 196 -0.55 0.42 -16.45
CA GLN A 196 -0.26 -1.01 -16.30
C GLN A 196 1.23 -1.28 -16.06
N PHE A 197 2.13 -0.44 -16.54
CA PHE A 197 3.57 -0.65 -16.35
C PHE A 197 4.04 -0.26 -14.95
N ALA A 198 4.77 -1.17 -14.30
CA ALA A 198 5.57 -0.88 -13.12
C ALA A 198 6.95 -0.33 -13.52
N ILE A 199 7.52 -0.89 -14.60
CA ILE A 199 8.81 -0.52 -15.15
C ILE A 199 8.66 -0.25 -16.64
N LEU A 200 9.19 0.89 -17.10
CA LEU A 200 9.23 1.24 -18.51
C LEU A 200 10.57 1.89 -18.84
N GLY A 201 11.38 1.24 -19.69
CA GLY A 201 12.65 1.77 -20.19
C GLY A 201 12.58 2.14 -21.67
N ALA A 202 13.41 3.07 -22.13
CA ALA A 202 13.46 3.43 -23.54
C ALA A 202 14.43 2.57 -24.33
N THR A 203 15.65 2.39 -23.78
CA THR A 203 16.72 1.65 -24.45
C THR A 203 16.78 0.20 -23.99
N THR A 204 16.88 -0.02 -22.67
CA THR A 204 17.03 -1.34 -22.07
C THR A 204 16.44 -1.37 -20.65
N VAL A 205 16.02 -2.54 -20.19
CA VAL A 205 15.81 -2.83 -18.77
C VAL A 205 16.76 -3.93 -18.35
N THR A 206 17.56 -3.68 -17.32
CA THR A 206 18.56 -4.64 -16.83
C THR A 206 18.34 -4.92 -15.36
N ASN A 207 18.54 -6.17 -14.96
CA ASN A 207 18.38 -6.61 -13.58
C ASN A 207 19.57 -7.46 -13.11
N ALA A 208 19.99 -7.22 -11.88
CA ALA A 208 20.86 -8.09 -11.10
C ALA A 208 20.08 -8.66 -9.90
N GLY A 209 20.33 -9.92 -9.53
CA GLY A 209 19.69 -10.51 -8.34
C GLY A 209 18.17 -10.73 -8.44
N PRO A 210 17.55 -11.24 -7.35
CA PRO A 210 16.16 -11.70 -7.36
C PRO A 210 15.14 -10.55 -7.16
N SER A 211 15.06 -9.63 -8.11
CA SER A 211 14.04 -8.57 -8.11
C SER A 211 12.63 -9.11 -8.37
N VAL A 212 11.61 -8.47 -7.81
CA VAL A 212 10.19 -8.81 -8.01
C VAL A 212 9.43 -7.59 -8.53
N ILE A 213 8.88 -7.71 -9.74
CA ILE A 213 8.09 -6.66 -10.38
C ILE A 213 6.61 -7.05 -10.35
N ASN A 214 5.80 -6.36 -9.56
CA ASN A 214 4.36 -6.52 -9.49
C ASN A 214 3.67 -5.51 -10.43
N GLY A 215 3.62 -5.87 -11.70
CA GLY A 215 3.11 -5.06 -12.79
C GLY A 215 3.79 -5.41 -14.11
N ASP A 216 3.38 -4.76 -15.20
CA ASP A 216 3.98 -5.02 -16.51
C ASP A 216 5.35 -4.34 -16.61
N LEU A 217 6.24 -4.96 -17.39
CA LEU A 217 7.59 -4.47 -17.64
C LEU A 217 7.72 -4.18 -19.14
N GLY A 218 8.11 -2.95 -19.49
CA GLY A 218 8.17 -2.49 -20.86
C GLY A 218 9.54 -1.97 -21.27
N VAL A 219 9.92 -2.21 -22.53
CA VAL A 219 10.98 -1.47 -23.22
C VAL A 219 10.49 -1.05 -24.59
N SER A 220 10.64 0.22 -24.93
CA SER A 220 10.36 0.73 -26.27
C SER A 220 11.04 2.10 -26.49
N PRO A 221 11.67 2.38 -27.64
CA PRO A 221 11.77 1.55 -28.84
C PRO A 221 12.81 0.42 -28.73
N GLY A 222 13.59 0.37 -27.65
CA GLY A 222 14.50 -0.72 -27.38
C GLY A 222 13.78 -2.06 -27.20
N THR A 223 14.54 -3.15 -27.32
CA THR A 223 14.02 -4.53 -27.29
C THR A 223 14.68 -5.40 -26.23
N ALA A 224 15.66 -4.87 -25.50
CA ALA A 224 16.44 -5.67 -24.56
C ALA A 224 15.92 -5.56 -23.13
N VAL A 225 15.52 -6.71 -22.59
CA VAL A 225 15.27 -6.94 -21.16
C VAL A 225 16.21 -8.06 -20.71
N THR A 226 17.06 -7.80 -19.72
CA THR A 226 18.05 -8.78 -19.24
C THR A 226 17.98 -8.95 -17.72
N GLY A 227 18.37 -10.12 -17.23
CA GLY A 227 18.35 -10.43 -15.79
C GLY A 227 17.03 -10.95 -15.24
N PHE A 228 16.10 -11.35 -16.10
CA PHE A 228 14.84 -12.01 -15.77
C PHE A 228 14.81 -13.37 -16.48
N PRO A 229 15.31 -14.47 -15.87
CA PRO A 229 15.71 -14.67 -14.46
C PRO A 229 17.13 -14.15 -14.08
N PRO A 230 17.48 -14.02 -12.77
CA PRO A 230 16.72 -14.46 -11.58
C PRO A 230 15.60 -13.50 -11.13
N GLY A 231 15.50 -12.30 -11.71
CA GLY A 231 14.35 -11.44 -11.49
C GLY A 231 13.05 -12.11 -11.93
N THR A 232 11.95 -11.79 -11.25
CA THR A 232 10.61 -12.28 -11.53
C THR A 232 9.67 -11.13 -11.86
N VAL A 233 8.86 -11.29 -12.90
CA VAL A 233 7.82 -10.32 -13.28
C VAL A 233 6.46 -10.97 -13.07
N ASN A 234 5.68 -10.43 -12.12
CA ASN A 234 4.28 -10.78 -11.86
C ASN A 234 3.38 -9.90 -12.76
N GLY A 235 3.55 -10.05 -14.05
CA GLY A 235 2.94 -9.27 -15.13
C GLY A 235 3.47 -9.77 -16.48
N THR A 236 3.30 -8.97 -17.52
CA THR A 236 3.78 -9.28 -18.87
C THR A 236 5.01 -8.43 -19.21
N ILE A 237 5.98 -9.04 -19.88
CA ILE A 237 7.13 -8.33 -20.45
C ILE A 237 6.82 -7.94 -21.89
N TYR A 238 6.89 -6.66 -22.20
CA TYR A 238 6.69 -6.09 -23.54
C TYR A 238 8.00 -5.43 -24.02
N ALA A 239 8.73 -6.09 -24.90
CA ALA A 239 10.02 -5.62 -25.39
C ALA A 239 9.96 -5.25 -26.88
N GLY A 240 9.98 -3.95 -27.18
CA GLY A 240 9.86 -3.39 -28.53
C GLY A 240 8.51 -3.63 -29.20
N VAL A 241 7.46 -3.89 -28.42
CA VAL A 241 6.11 -4.19 -28.90
C VAL A 241 5.05 -3.42 -28.11
N GLU A 242 3.86 -3.25 -28.69
CA GLU A 242 2.72 -2.70 -27.96
C GLU A 242 2.28 -3.62 -26.80
N PRO A 243 1.80 -3.05 -25.67
CA PRO A 243 1.50 -1.63 -25.45
C PRO A 243 2.68 -0.78 -24.94
N ALA A 244 3.94 -1.26 -24.99
CA ALA A 244 5.08 -0.50 -24.44
C ALA A 244 5.39 0.78 -25.23
N GLY A 245 5.15 0.80 -26.54
CA GLY A 245 5.26 2.02 -27.36
C GLY A 245 4.24 3.08 -26.95
N SER A 246 2.95 2.71 -26.92
CA SER A 246 1.89 3.62 -26.44
C SER A 246 2.13 4.10 -24.99
N ALA A 247 2.67 3.24 -24.11
CA ALA A 247 3.02 3.62 -22.75
C ALA A 247 4.15 4.67 -22.70
N GLN A 248 5.15 4.60 -23.59
CA GLN A 248 6.21 5.60 -23.68
C GLN A 248 5.68 6.96 -24.16
N ASP A 249 4.81 6.96 -25.17
CA ASP A 249 4.17 8.21 -25.64
C ASP A 249 3.34 8.88 -24.54
N GLN A 250 2.61 8.07 -23.78
CA GLN A 250 1.85 8.52 -22.62
C GLN A 250 2.75 9.03 -21.48
N ALA A 251 3.88 8.36 -21.23
CA ALA A 251 4.87 8.83 -20.26
C ALA A 251 5.48 10.17 -20.67
N ALA A 252 5.83 10.34 -21.95
CA ALA A 252 6.34 11.61 -22.48
C ALA A 252 5.28 12.73 -22.36
N THR A 253 4.02 12.41 -22.64
CA THR A 253 2.90 13.35 -22.43
C THR A 253 2.77 13.72 -20.96
N ARG A 254 2.82 12.75 -20.04
CA ARG A 254 2.76 13.04 -18.60
C ARG A 254 3.95 13.88 -18.14
N TYR A 255 5.16 13.57 -18.59
CA TYR A 255 6.35 14.33 -18.25
C TYR A 255 6.23 15.79 -18.68
N THR A 256 5.80 16.06 -19.91
CA THR A 256 5.63 17.42 -20.42
C THR A 256 4.50 18.17 -19.70
N GLN A 257 3.42 17.50 -19.32
CA GLN A 257 2.35 18.07 -18.49
C GLN A 257 2.85 18.46 -17.08
N LEU A 258 3.67 17.60 -16.46
CA LEU A 258 4.23 17.86 -15.13
C LEU A 258 5.21 19.04 -15.14
N SER A 259 5.89 19.31 -16.25
CA SER A 259 6.78 20.46 -16.42
C SER A 259 6.13 21.66 -17.14
N ALA A 260 4.83 21.60 -17.44
CA ALA A 260 4.15 22.65 -18.20
C ALA A 260 3.93 23.92 -17.36
N PRO A 261 3.78 25.10 -18.00
CA PRO A 261 3.41 26.34 -17.29
C PRO A 261 2.10 26.25 -16.50
N ALA A 262 1.20 25.32 -16.86
CA ALA A 262 -0.04 25.02 -16.14
C ALA A 262 0.19 24.31 -14.79
N THR A 263 1.40 23.82 -14.54
CA THR A 263 1.85 23.24 -13.27
C THR A 263 2.98 24.12 -12.72
N PRO A 264 2.71 25.38 -12.34
CA PRO A 264 3.77 26.29 -11.92
C PRO A 264 4.42 25.82 -10.62
N CYS A 265 5.71 26.09 -10.47
CA CYS A 265 6.38 25.84 -9.19
C CYS A 265 5.78 26.72 -8.09
N GLU A 266 5.36 26.10 -6.98
CA GLU A 266 4.85 26.79 -5.80
C GLU A 266 5.97 27.02 -4.78
N VAL A 267 6.81 26.00 -4.57
CA VAL A 267 7.88 26.04 -3.57
C VAL A 267 9.20 25.58 -4.20
N ASN A 268 10.17 26.49 -4.24
CA ASN A 268 11.52 26.17 -4.70
C ASN A 268 12.36 25.63 -3.54
N LEU A 269 12.82 24.38 -3.67
CA LEU A 269 13.65 23.67 -2.70
C LEU A 269 15.08 23.44 -3.21
N THR A 270 15.55 24.21 -4.19
CA THR A 270 16.92 24.11 -4.70
C THR A 270 17.95 24.24 -3.57
N GLY A 271 18.94 23.33 -3.56
CA GLY A 271 19.96 23.27 -2.52
C GLY A 271 19.48 22.71 -1.17
N THR A 272 18.22 22.30 -1.07
CA THR A 272 17.63 21.76 0.14
C THR A 272 17.50 20.25 0.08
N ASN A 273 17.93 19.56 1.14
CA ASN A 273 17.69 18.11 1.28
C ASN A 273 16.22 17.85 1.68
N LEU A 274 15.62 16.84 1.05
CA LEU A 274 14.24 16.41 1.31
C LEU A 274 14.08 15.64 2.63
N GLY A 275 15.16 15.09 3.17
CA GLY A 275 15.16 14.34 4.42
C GLY A 275 14.75 15.16 5.64
N GLY A 276 13.99 14.54 6.54
CA GLY A 276 13.48 15.16 7.76
C GLY A 276 12.32 16.13 7.53
N ARG A 277 11.85 16.28 6.28
CA ARG A 277 10.77 17.22 5.95
C ARG A 277 9.41 16.54 5.95
N THR A 278 8.41 17.31 6.34
CA THR A 278 7.00 17.01 6.07
C THR A 278 6.49 18.04 5.08
N LEU A 279 6.02 17.59 3.93
CA LEU A 279 5.51 18.43 2.85
C LEU A 279 4.00 18.25 2.76
N ALA A 280 3.28 19.36 2.62
CA ALA A 280 1.86 19.38 2.30
C ALA A 280 1.65 19.19 0.78
N PRO A 281 0.42 18.96 0.30
CA PRO A 281 0.15 18.83 -1.14
C PRO A 281 0.59 20.09 -1.89
N GLY A 282 1.17 19.93 -3.07
CA GLY A 282 1.69 21.05 -3.85
C GLY A 282 2.75 20.70 -4.90
N VAL A 283 3.25 21.73 -5.57
CA VAL A 283 4.28 21.65 -6.62
C VAL A 283 5.63 22.18 -6.12
N TYR A 284 6.58 21.27 -5.96
CA TYR A 284 7.93 21.55 -5.48
C TYR A 284 8.93 21.53 -6.62
N CYS A 285 9.76 22.56 -6.75
CA CYS A 285 10.77 22.62 -7.82
C CYS A 285 12.22 22.69 -7.31
N PHE A 286 13.11 22.17 -8.14
CA PHE A 286 14.56 22.23 -7.98
C PHE A 286 15.16 22.67 -9.31
N ASN A 287 15.85 23.82 -9.34
CA ASN A 287 16.54 24.30 -10.55
C ASN A 287 17.71 23.40 -10.96
N SER A 288 18.23 22.61 -10.02
CA SER A 288 19.35 21.70 -10.22
C SER A 288 19.00 20.28 -9.74
N SER A 289 19.89 19.64 -8.98
CA SER A 289 19.68 18.31 -8.42
C SER A 289 18.86 18.34 -7.13
N ALA A 290 18.07 17.31 -6.90
CA ALA A 290 17.43 17.03 -5.62
C ALA A 290 18.12 15.85 -4.92
N ALA A 291 18.19 15.94 -3.59
CA ALA A 291 18.74 14.89 -2.75
C ALA A 291 17.77 14.53 -1.61
N LEU A 292 17.63 13.25 -1.34
CA LEU A 292 16.89 12.70 -0.21
C LEU A 292 17.85 11.92 0.69
N THR A 293 17.96 12.34 1.95
CA THR A 293 18.76 11.63 2.96
C THR A 293 17.94 11.43 4.21
N GLY A 294 17.50 10.20 4.46
CA GLY A 294 16.56 9.88 5.55
C GLY A 294 15.11 9.90 5.07
N THR A 295 14.18 10.30 5.94
CA THR A 295 12.73 10.18 5.67
C THR A 295 12.14 11.50 5.19
N LEU A 296 11.44 11.47 4.06
CA LEU A 296 10.51 12.51 3.60
C LEU A 296 9.08 12.07 3.91
N VAL A 297 8.30 12.93 4.55
CA VAL A 297 6.87 12.70 4.79
C VAL A 297 6.05 13.57 3.84
N LEU A 298 5.13 12.96 3.12
CA LEU A 298 4.10 13.64 2.33
C LEU A 298 2.78 13.52 3.09
N ASP A 299 2.29 14.63 3.60
CA ASP A 299 1.06 14.68 4.40
C ASP A 299 -0.08 15.23 3.54
N GLY A 300 -1.05 14.37 3.25
CA GLY A 300 -2.24 14.74 2.49
C GLY A 300 -3.21 15.65 3.25
N GLN A 301 -2.98 15.92 4.53
CA GLN A 301 -3.79 16.80 5.39
C GLN A 301 -5.27 16.43 5.45
N GLY A 302 -5.57 15.14 5.28
CA GLY A 302 -6.92 14.58 5.26
C GLY A 302 -7.56 14.53 3.86
N ASP A 303 -6.88 15.03 2.82
CA ASP A 303 -7.38 14.97 1.43
C ASP A 303 -6.88 13.70 0.71
N PRO A 304 -7.77 12.75 0.36
CA PRO A 304 -7.39 11.57 -0.42
C PRO A 304 -6.98 11.90 -1.87
N ASN A 305 -7.31 13.09 -2.36
CA ASN A 305 -6.92 13.59 -3.67
C ASN A 305 -5.67 14.48 -3.62
N ALA A 306 -5.03 14.59 -2.46
CA ALA A 306 -3.78 15.31 -2.27
C ALA A 306 -2.76 14.90 -3.33
N THR A 307 -2.26 15.90 -4.07
CA THR A 307 -1.31 15.72 -5.16
C THR A 307 0.03 16.35 -4.81
N PHE A 308 1.11 15.65 -5.11
CA PHE A 308 2.48 16.08 -4.88
C PHE A 308 3.25 15.99 -6.19
N VAL A 309 3.75 17.11 -6.67
CA VAL A 309 4.55 17.17 -7.89
C VAL A 309 5.95 17.66 -7.55
N PHE A 310 6.96 16.90 -7.91
CA PHE A 310 8.36 17.27 -7.80
C PHE A 310 8.93 17.51 -9.20
N GLN A 311 9.29 18.75 -9.51
CA GLN A 311 9.93 19.17 -10.75
C GLN A 311 11.44 19.35 -10.50
N ILE A 312 12.25 18.43 -10.99
CA ILE A 312 13.69 18.41 -10.73
C ILE A 312 14.41 18.71 -12.04
N GLY A 313 15.16 19.80 -12.09
CA GLY A 313 15.83 20.27 -13.30
C GLY A 313 16.97 19.36 -13.76
N SER A 314 17.57 18.59 -12.85
CA SER A 314 18.65 17.64 -13.16
C SER A 314 18.39 16.28 -12.49
N THR A 315 19.31 15.80 -11.64
CA THR A 315 19.26 14.45 -11.05
C THR A 315 18.48 14.40 -9.74
N LEU A 316 17.85 13.26 -9.48
CA LEU A 316 17.35 12.89 -8.15
C LEU A 316 18.26 11.80 -7.57
N THR A 317 18.76 12.00 -6.36
CA THR A 317 19.55 10.99 -5.65
C THR A 317 18.97 10.73 -4.26
N THR A 318 18.87 9.45 -3.88
CA THR A 318 18.54 9.07 -2.50
C THR A 318 19.75 8.41 -1.85
N ALA A 319 20.05 8.76 -0.61
CA ALA A 319 21.03 8.04 0.18
C ALA A 319 20.49 6.66 0.58
N SER A 320 21.36 5.73 0.95
CA SER A 320 20.94 4.43 1.48
C SER A 320 19.98 4.59 2.67
N ASN A 321 19.02 3.66 2.81
CA ASN A 321 18.00 3.67 3.88
C ASN A 321 17.10 4.93 3.90
N SER A 322 16.97 5.62 2.77
CA SER A 322 16.03 6.75 2.67
C SER A 322 14.60 6.26 2.48
N ALA A 323 13.62 7.08 2.85
CA ALA A 323 12.22 6.69 2.74
C ALA A 323 11.31 7.85 2.32
N VAL A 324 10.27 7.55 1.55
CA VAL A 324 9.13 8.43 1.30
C VAL A 324 7.91 7.83 2.00
N LEU A 325 7.39 8.53 3.01
CA LEU A 325 6.24 8.12 3.79
C LEU A 325 5.01 8.95 3.40
N LEU A 326 3.91 8.28 3.08
CA LEU A 326 2.63 8.92 2.80
C LEU A 326 1.75 8.90 4.04
N THR A 327 1.21 10.05 4.43
CA THR A 327 0.35 10.23 5.59
C THR A 327 -0.83 11.14 5.24
N GLY A 328 -1.80 11.28 6.16
CA GLY A 328 -2.91 12.21 5.97
C GLY A 328 -3.76 11.97 4.73
N GLY A 329 -3.88 10.73 4.26
CA GLY A 329 -4.67 10.39 3.07
C GLY A 329 -3.91 10.48 1.74
N ALA A 330 -2.63 10.91 1.74
CA ALA A 330 -1.81 10.89 0.53
C ALA A 330 -1.68 9.48 -0.05
N THR A 331 -1.74 9.38 -1.38
CA THR A 331 -1.61 8.10 -2.11
C THR A 331 -0.48 8.19 -3.13
N SER A 332 0.24 7.09 -3.36
CA SER A 332 1.37 7.08 -4.31
C SER A 332 0.93 7.28 -5.75
N ASN A 333 -0.36 7.06 -6.07
CA ASN A 333 -0.95 7.39 -7.36
C ASN A 333 -0.87 8.90 -7.67
N ASN A 334 -0.96 9.76 -6.65
CA ASN A 334 -0.98 11.22 -6.79
C ASN A 334 0.38 11.85 -6.48
N VAL A 335 1.44 11.05 -6.32
CA VAL A 335 2.81 11.52 -6.17
C VAL A 335 3.53 11.37 -7.51
N HIS A 336 4.07 12.47 -8.01
CA HIS A 336 4.71 12.54 -9.33
C HIS A 336 6.10 13.17 -9.21
N TRP A 337 7.10 12.48 -9.77
CA TRP A 337 8.48 12.92 -9.81
C TRP A 337 8.90 13.11 -11.26
N GLN A 338 9.00 14.35 -11.71
CA GLN A 338 9.53 14.73 -13.02
C GLN A 338 11.02 15.07 -12.86
N ILE A 339 11.89 14.37 -13.57
CA ILE A 339 13.34 14.46 -13.39
C ILE A 339 14.01 14.77 -14.72
N GLY A 340 14.72 15.90 -14.78
CA GLY A 340 15.33 16.47 -15.98
C GLY A 340 16.51 15.68 -16.52
N SER A 341 17.11 14.80 -15.73
CA SER A 341 18.08 13.82 -16.19
C SER A 341 17.78 12.43 -15.62
N SER A 342 18.58 11.94 -14.67
CA SER A 342 18.51 10.57 -14.14
C SER A 342 18.10 10.53 -12.67
N ALA A 343 17.49 9.42 -12.28
CA ALA A 343 17.19 9.09 -10.89
C ALA A 343 18.12 7.96 -10.40
N THR A 344 18.67 8.11 -9.19
CA THR A 344 19.44 7.05 -8.54
C THR A 344 18.90 6.82 -7.13
N PHE A 345 18.38 5.62 -6.88
CA PHE A 345 17.96 5.21 -5.55
C PHE A 345 19.08 4.46 -4.85
N GLY A 346 19.50 4.95 -3.69
CA GLY A 346 20.45 4.27 -2.80
C GLY A 346 19.94 2.91 -2.35
N THR A 347 20.82 2.12 -1.74
CA THR A 347 20.46 0.78 -1.25
C THR A 347 19.39 0.84 -0.17
N GLU A 348 18.48 -0.13 -0.15
CA GLU A 348 17.41 -0.22 0.87
C GLU A 348 16.51 1.04 0.97
N THR A 349 16.44 1.85 -0.09
CA THR A 349 15.52 2.99 -0.14
C THR A 349 14.07 2.51 -0.30
N ALA A 350 13.16 2.98 0.56
CA ALA A 350 11.72 2.76 0.41
C ALA A 350 11.05 3.96 -0.27
N PHE A 351 10.88 3.90 -1.59
CA PHE A 351 10.39 5.02 -2.40
C PHE A 351 8.91 4.89 -2.75
N GLN A 352 8.20 6.03 -2.86
CA GLN A 352 6.79 6.07 -3.23
C GLN A 352 6.51 7.14 -4.29
N GLY A 353 5.69 6.78 -5.28
CA GLY A 353 5.24 7.68 -6.34
C GLY A 353 5.62 7.23 -7.75
N ASN A 354 5.18 8.01 -8.73
CA ASN A 354 5.42 7.76 -10.14
C ASN A 354 6.62 8.58 -10.62
N VAL A 355 7.67 7.89 -11.06
CA VAL A 355 8.96 8.49 -11.42
C VAL A 355 9.10 8.53 -12.93
N TYR A 356 9.26 9.74 -13.46
CA TYR A 356 9.46 10.03 -14.88
C TYR A 356 10.82 10.71 -15.06
N ALA A 357 11.84 9.93 -15.40
CA ALA A 357 13.19 10.41 -15.67
C ALA A 357 13.40 10.61 -17.16
N LEU A 358 14.02 11.73 -17.53
CA LEU A 358 14.33 12.02 -18.93
C LEU A 358 15.34 11.03 -19.49
N THR A 359 16.39 10.69 -18.73
CA THR A 359 17.45 9.78 -19.16
C THR A 359 17.28 8.40 -18.54
N SER A 360 17.85 8.12 -17.37
CA SER A 360 17.91 6.75 -16.82
C SER A 360 17.44 6.69 -15.38
N ILE A 361 17.01 5.51 -14.95
CA ILE A 361 16.70 5.20 -13.55
C ILE A 361 17.59 4.06 -13.08
N THR A 362 18.20 4.22 -11.91
CA THR A 362 19.00 3.18 -11.26
C THR A 362 18.46 2.93 -9.87
N MET A 363 18.05 1.70 -9.61
CA MET A 363 17.64 1.21 -8.30
C MET A 363 18.75 0.30 -7.77
N ASN A 364 19.52 0.77 -6.79
CA ASN A 364 20.56 -0.05 -6.18
C ASN A 364 19.96 -1.16 -5.30
N THR A 365 20.81 -2.07 -4.82
CA THR A 365 20.43 -3.27 -4.07
C THR A 365 19.38 -3.01 -3.00
N GLY A 366 18.23 -3.70 -3.07
CA GLY A 366 17.20 -3.64 -2.04
C GLY A 366 16.35 -2.37 -2.01
N ALA A 367 16.52 -1.45 -2.96
CA ALA A 367 15.61 -0.30 -3.08
C ALA A 367 14.22 -0.75 -3.56
N ASP A 368 13.18 -0.38 -2.84
CA ASP A 368 11.80 -0.73 -3.16
C ASP A 368 11.01 0.49 -3.64
N LEU A 369 10.05 0.26 -4.52
CA LEU A 369 9.21 1.31 -5.10
C LEU A 369 7.74 0.90 -5.11
N ILE A 370 6.89 1.70 -4.44
CA ILE A 370 5.43 1.64 -4.61
C ILE A 370 5.02 2.77 -5.54
N GLY A 371 4.73 2.42 -6.79
CA GLY A 371 4.57 3.39 -7.86
C GLY A 371 5.07 2.84 -9.19
N ARG A 372 5.81 3.67 -9.93
CA ARG A 372 6.31 3.33 -11.27
C ARG A 372 7.66 3.96 -11.52
N ALA A 373 8.54 3.26 -12.23
CA ALA A 373 9.80 3.82 -12.71
C ALA A 373 9.81 3.83 -14.23
N VAL A 374 9.83 5.04 -14.80
CA VAL A 374 9.77 5.30 -16.23
C VAL A 374 10.97 6.12 -16.68
N ALA A 375 11.78 5.56 -17.56
CA ALA A 375 12.90 6.21 -18.22
C ALA A 375 12.54 6.51 -19.69
N LEU A 376 12.48 7.80 -20.05
CA LEU A 376 11.96 8.24 -21.35
C LEU A 376 12.96 8.07 -22.50
N ASN A 377 14.26 8.21 -22.24
CA ASN A 377 15.29 8.12 -23.29
C ASN A 377 16.44 7.16 -22.95
N GLY A 378 16.45 6.57 -21.76
CA GLY A 378 17.53 5.72 -21.28
C GLY A 378 17.02 4.41 -20.68
N ALA A 379 17.83 3.87 -19.78
CA ALA A 379 17.65 2.54 -19.24
C ALA A 379 17.07 2.56 -17.82
N VAL A 380 16.41 1.47 -17.44
CA VAL A 380 16.11 1.18 -16.04
C VAL A 380 17.02 0.03 -15.59
N THR A 381 17.78 0.26 -14.53
CA THR A 381 18.70 -0.73 -13.94
C THR A 381 18.23 -1.08 -12.54
N LEU A 382 18.11 -2.37 -12.25
CA LEU A 382 17.61 -2.94 -11.01
C LEU A 382 18.66 -3.87 -10.38
N ASP A 383 18.68 -3.92 -9.06
CA ASP A 383 19.38 -4.92 -8.28
C ASP A 383 18.55 -5.32 -7.05
N THR A 384 18.04 -6.56 -7.03
CA THR A 384 17.33 -7.14 -5.87
C THR A 384 16.23 -6.21 -5.30
N ASN A 385 15.36 -5.69 -6.17
CA ASN A 385 14.35 -4.68 -5.84
C ASN A 385 12.92 -5.25 -5.84
N ILE A 386 12.01 -4.68 -5.06
CA ILE A 386 10.57 -4.89 -5.18
C ILE A 386 9.91 -3.64 -5.75
N VAL A 387 9.27 -3.77 -6.92
CA VAL A 387 8.54 -2.68 -7.56
C VAL A 387 7.07 -3.07 -7.70
N THR A 388 6.18 -2.29 -7.10
CA THR A 388 4.74 -2.57 -7.12
C THR A 388 3.97 -1.41 -7.72
N ARG A 389 3.28 -1.66 -8.84
CA ARG A 389 2.38 -0.67 -9.42
C ARG A 389 1.19 -0.42 -8.51
N VAL A 390 0.71 0.81 -8.52
CA VAL A 390 -0.57 1.18 -7.92
C VAL A 390 -1.63 1.30 -9.00
N ASN A 391 -2.67 0.47 -8.93
CA ASN A 391 -3.73 0.48 -9.95
C ASN A 391 -4.44 1.84 -9.95
N ALA A 392 -4.48 2.50 -11.10
CA ALA A 392 -5.29 3.72 -11.30
C ALA A 392 -6.20 3.65 -12.54
N CYS A 393 -6.22 2.51 -13.23
CA CYS A 393 -7.18 2.24 -14.30
C CYS A 393 -7.93 0.94 -13.98
N PRO A 394 -9.26 0.87 -14.19
CA PRO A 394 -9.99 -0.39 -14.19
C PRO A 394 -9.39 -1.33 -15.23
N ILE A 395 -9.13 -2.56 -14.84
CA ILE A 395 -8.78 -3.63 -15.77
C ILE A 395 -10.07 -3.92 -16.58
N PRO A 396 -10.07 -3.89 -17.92
CA PRO A 396 -11.25 -4.21 -18.72
C PRO A 396 -11.73 -5.65 -18.49
#